data_AF-A0AAX4H4G5-F1
#
_entry.id   AF-A0AAX4H4G5-F1
#
_cell.length_a   1.000
_cell.length_b   1.000
_cell.length_c   1.000
_cell.angle_alpha   90.00
_cell.angle_beta   90.00
_cell.angle_gamma   90.00
#
_symmetry.space_group_name_H-M   'P 1'
#
loop_
_entity.id
_entity.type
_entity.pdbx_description
1 polymer ?
#
loop_
_entity_poly.entity_id
_entity_poly.type
_entity_poly.pdbx_seq_one_letter_code
_entity_poly.pdbx_strand_id
1 'polypeptide(L)'
;MSLTLKSLRSCINMRVPTVDYMDIVESNPELHTEEAQQALLETLSDVMLSNPFYVKKFLSKYIRILETSGEVDSGFYEIYCDPVILGAQEELPTFYDLLEYSVGESLLVKIVENPRIISGAGTTGLRTWEAALYLLNYLNNGTSNIDFNGKRVLELGAGTGLVSLALLKNRDVLDFRSLVATDGNAALMESFGKALELNDLDSVGVYSEQLVWGSSTDLEPDAAQFLPEADIVLGADVTYDYMVVPLLCETIRDFLERGTQLVLIAATVRNLETIRVWEEQLKEMFTWRIRETLQDPHNSAMPIWFRKGTPEIRIYEITGLI
;
A
#
# COMPACT_ATOMS: atom_id res chain seq x y z
N MET A 1 11.41 14.61 -12.65
CA MET A 1 10.78 13.34 -13.04
C MET A 1 9.99 13.55 -14.33
N SER A 2 10.11 12.69 -15.34
CA SER A 2 9.08 12.61 -16.38
C SER A 2 7.96 11.72 -15.84
N LEU A 3 6.83 12.34 -15.48
CA LEU A 3 5.63 11.57 -15.11
C LEU A 3 5.18 10.80 -16.36
N THR A 4 5.28 9.47 -16.33
CA THR A 4 4.81 8.62 -17.43
C THR A 4 3.28 8.53 -17.43
N LEU A 5 2.67 8.13 -18.55
CA LEU A 5 1.23 7.88 -18.61
C LEU A 5 0.76 6.85 -17.57
N LYS A 6 1.56 5.79 -17.36
CA LYS A 6 1.29 4.77 -16.34
C LYS A 6 1.28 5.35 -14.92
N SER A 7 2.28 6.17 -14.59
CA SER A 7 2.35 6.85 -13.29
C SER A 7 1.21 7.85 -13.11
N LEU A 8 0.81 8.56 -14.17
CA LEU A 8 -0.35 9.48 -14.13
C LEU A 8 -1.66 8.72 -13.85
N ARG A 9 -1.89 7.58 -14.51
CA ARG A 9 -3.04 6.71 -14.23
C ARG A 9 -3.01 6.21 -12.78
N SER A 10 -1.84 5.83 -12.27
CA SER A 10 -1.67 5.48 -10.86
C SER A 10 -2.03 6.65 -9.93
N CYS A 11 -1.63 7.88 -10.24
CA CYS A 11 -2.04 9.07 -9.48
C CYS A 11 -3.57 9.22 -9.42
N ILE A 12 -4.25 9.03 -10.55
CA ILE A 12 -5.72 9.12 -10.65
C ILE A 12 -6.36 8.01 -9.82
N ASN A 13 -5.92 6.77 -9.99
CA ASN A 13 -6.43 5.60 -9.28
C ASN A 13 -6.20 5.64 -7.76
N MET A 14 -5.14 6.29 -7.30
CA MET A 14 -4.87 6.52 -5.87
C MET A 14 -5.45 7.84 -5.35
N ARG A 15 -6.21 8.58 -6.17
CA ARG A 15 -6.81 9.88 -5.82
C ARG A 15 -5.77 10.88 -5.31
N VAL A 16 -4.55 10.83 -5.84
CA VAL A 16 -3.49 11.80 -5.53
C VAL A 16 -4.01 13.19 -5.87
N PRO A 17 -3.92 14.19 -4.98
CA PRO A 17 -4.40 15.55 -5.27
C PRO A 17 -3.82 16.07 -6.58
N THR A 18 -4.68 16.58 -7.47
CA THR A 18 -4.25 17.01 -8.82
C THR A 18 -3.18 18.10 -8.76
N VAL A 19 -3.20 18.93 -7.72
CA VAL A 19 -2.18 19.97 -7.48
C VAL A 19 -0.77 19.40 -7.30
N ASP A 20 -0.61 18.14 -6.91
CA ASP A 20 0.71 17.55 -6.62
C ASP A 20 1.47 17.17 -7.91
N TYR A 21 0.78 17.01 -9.05
CA TYR A 21 1.39 16.52 -10.29
C TYR A 21 0.99 17.28 -11.56
N MET A 22 -0.02 18.15 -11.53
CA MET A 22 -0.53 18.81 -12.74
C MET A 22 0.48 19.74 -13.42
N ASP A 23 1.38 20.38 -12.68
CA ASP A 23 2.46 21.19 -13.26
C ASP A 23 3.42 20.32 -14.11
N ILE A 24 3.63 19.06 -13.70
CA ILE A 24 4.43 18.09 -14.46
C ILE A 24 3.67 17.67 -15.73
N VAL A 25 2.36 17.44 -15.62
CA VAL A 25 1.49 17.12 -16.77
C VAL A 25 1.52 18.24 -17.80
N GLU A 26 1.38 19.50 -17.38
CA GLU A 26 1.46 20.67 -18.26
C GLU A 26 2.78 20.72 -19.03
N SER A 27 3.89 20.43 -18.35
CA SER A 27 5.23 20.45 -18.94
C SER A 27 5.61 19.23 -19.78
N ASN A 28 4.76 18.19 -19.86
CA ASN A 28 5.09 16.92 -20.52
C ASN A 28 4.17 16.63 -21.73
N PRO A 29 4.60 16.93 -22.96
CA PRO A 29 3.83 16.68 -24.18
C PRO A 29 3.45 15.22 -24.44
N GLU A 30 4.21 14.25 -23.90
CA GLU A 30 3.88 12.82 -24.04
C GLU A 30 2.55 12.45 -23.35
N LEU A 31 2.09 13.29 -22.43
CA LEU A 31 0.81 13.12 -21.74
C LEU A 31 -0.35 13.83 -22.44
N HIS A 32 -0.10 14.47 -23.60
CA HIS A 32 -1.11 15.21 -24.37
C HIS A 32 -1.50 14.48 -25.66
N THR A 33 -0.81 13.39 -26.01
CA THR A 33 -1.06 12.63 -27.24
C THR A 33 -2.45 11.99 -27.24
N GLU A 34 -2.96 11.65 -28.42
CA GLU A 34 -4.25 10.96 -28.58
C GLU A 34 -4.29 9.66 -27.75
N GLU A 35 -3.20 8.89 -27.75
CA GLU A 35 -3.11 7.64 -26.98
C GLU A 35 -3.17 7.89 -25.47
N ALA A 36 -2.54 8.97 -24.99
CA ALA A 36 -2.60 9.36 -23.59
C ALA A 36 -4.02 9.80 -23.21
N GLN A 37 -4.66 10.61 -24.06
CA GLN A 37 -6.03 11.08 -23.87
C GLN A 37 -7.02 9.91 -23.77
N GLN A 38 -6.95 8.96 -24.70
CA GLN A 38 -7.80 7.76 -24.71
C GLN A 38 -7.65 6.93 -23.43
N ALA A 39 -6.41 6.65 -23.01
CA ALA A 39 -6.16 5.88 -21.79
C ALA A 39 -6.63 6.59 -20.51
N LEU A 40 -6.58 7.93 -20.48
CA LEU A 40 -7.08 8.73 -19.38
C LEU A 40 -8.61 8.77 -19.35
N LEU A 41 -9.29 8.80 -20.50
CA LEU A 41 -10.75 8.71 -20.59
C LEU A 41 -11.29 7.42 -19.98
N GLU A 42 -10.68 6.28 -20.32
CA GLU A 42 -11.02 4.98 -19.72
C GLU A 42 -10.89 5.04 -18.19
N THR A 43 -9.73 5.52 -17.71
CA THR A 43 -9.44 5.61 -16.28
C THR A 43 -10.41 6.55 -15.54
N LEU A 44 -10.73 7.71 -16.12
CA LEU A 44 -11.64 8.69 -15.51
C LEU A 44 -13.10 8.20 -15.52
N SER A 45 -13.50 7.42 -16.52
CA SER A 45 -14.84 6.83 -16.60
C SER A 45 -15.08 5.88 -15.43
N ASP A 46 -14.08 5.07 -15.09
CA ASP A 46 -14.14 4.17 -13.93
C ASP A 46 -14.14 4.95 -12.60
N VAL A 47 -13.23 5.93 -12.45
CA VAL A 47 -13.16 6.75 -11.22
C VAL A 47 -14.42 7.59 -11.02
N MET A 48 -15.08 8.02 -12.08
CA MET A 48 -16.34 8.79 -11.99
C MET A 48 -17.43 8.03 -11.22
N LEU A 49 -17.44 6.70 -11.28
CA LEU A 49 -18.43 5.86 -10.59
C LEU A 49 -18.29 5.89 -9.06
N SER A 50 -17.11 6.24 -8.55
CA SER A 50 -16.80 6.24 -7.12
C SER A 50 -16.47 7.62 -6.57
N ASN A 51 -15.81 8.48 -7.35
CA ASN A 51 -15.43 9.82 -6.94
C ASN A 51 -15.55 10.84 -8.09
N PRO A 52 -16.78 11.29 -8.42
CA PRO A 52 -17.00 12.25 -9.48
C PRO A 52 -16.37 13.63 -9.18
N PHE A 53 -16.17 13.98 -7.91
CA PHE A 53 -15.52 15.24 -7.53
C PHE A 53 -14.04 15.27 -7.89
N TYR A 54 -13.32 14.16 -7.71
CA TYR A 54 -11.94 14.03 -8.15
C TYR A 54 -11.82 14.21 -9.67
N VAL A 55 -12.67 13.51 -10.43
CA VAL A 55 -12.74 13.60 -11.90
C VAL A 55 -13.00 15.04 -12.34
N LYS A 56 -13.96 15.73 -11.71
CA LYS A 56 -14.23 17.16 -11.97
C LYS A 56 -12.97 18.03 -11.80
N LYS A 57 -12.24 17.85 -10.70
CA LYS A 57 -11.01 18.61 -10.42
C LYS A 57 -9.92 18.30 -11.44
N PHE A 58 -9.76 17.04 -11.82
CA PHE A 58 -8.82 16.62 -12.86
C PHE A 58 -9.15 17.27 -14.20
N LEU A 59 -10.36 17.05 -14.72
CA LEU A 59 -10.80 17.56 -16.01
C LEU A 59 -10.70 19.09 -16.11
N SER A 60 -11.08 19.80 -15.04
CA SER A 60 -11.01 21.28 -15.02
C SER A 60 -9.60 21.85 -15.24
N LYS A 61 -8.55 21.06 -14.93
CA LYS A 61 -7.15 21.43 -15.16
C LYS A 61 -6.62 20.84 -16.46
N TYR A 62 -6.87 19.55 -16.70
CA TYR A 62 -6.32 18.84 -17.85
C TYR A 62 -6.87 19.36 -19.19
N ILE A 63 -8.18 19.65 -19.28
CA ILE A 63 -8.77 20.26 -20.48
C ILE A 63 -8.08 21.57 -20.82
N ARG A 64 -7.84 22.44 -19.83
CA ARG A 64 -7.17 23.73 -20.04
C ARG A 64 -5.74 23.57 -20.54
N ILE A 65 -5.02 22.56 -20.05
CA ILE A 65 -3.68 22.22 -20.53
C ILE A 65 -3.78 21.83 -22.02
N LEU A 66 -4.67 20.89 -22.35
CA LEU A 66 -4.82 20.42 -23.72
C LEU A 66 -5.26 21.52 -24.70
N GLU A 67 -6.18 22.41 -24.30
CA GLU A 67 -6.62 23.57 -25.10
C GLU A 67 -5.46 24.50 -25.52
N THR A 68 -4.39 24.54 -24.71
CA THR A 68 -3.17 25.31 -25.04
C THR A 68 -2.15 24.52 -25.85
N SER A 69 -2.20 23.19 -25.79
CA SER A 69 -1.21 22.29 -26.39
C SER A 69 -1.64 21.71 -27.74
N GLY A 70 -2.94 21.59 -28.03
CA GLY A 70 -3.42 20.98 -29.26
C GLY A 70 -4.90 20.59 -29.24
N GLU A 71 -5.20 19.47 -29.91
CA GLU A 71 -6.55 18.91 -30.00
C GLU A 71 -6.96 18.22 -28.71
N VAL A 72 -8.22 18.43 -28.31
CA VAL A 72 -8.82 17.85 -27.11
C VAL A 72 -9.85 16.81 -27.56
N ASP A 73 -9.72 15.59 -27.06
CA ASP A 73 -10.71 14.54 -27.27
C ASP A 73 -12.08 14.98 -26.74
N SER A 74 -13.12 14.86 -27.59
CA SER A 74 -14.49 15.27 -27.24
C SER A 74 -15.05 14.54 -26.02
N GLY A 75 -14.59 13.31 -25.76
CA GLY A 75 -14.99 12.53 -24.59
C GLY A 75 -14.73 13.25 -23.27
N PHE A 76 -13.69 14.10 -23.19
CA PHE A 76 -13.44 14.87 -21.96
C PHE A 76 -14.52 15.91 -21.71
N TYR A 77 -15.00 16.59 -22.75
CA TYR A 77 -16.09 17.54 -22.63
C TYR A 77 -17.41 16.83 -22.32
N GLU A 78 -17.65 15.66 -22.90
CA GLU A 78 -18.83 14.83 -22.62
C GLU A 78 -18.88 14.47 -21.13
N ILE A 79 -17.79 13.91 -20.56
CA ILE A 79 -17.71 13.60 -19.13
C ILE A 79 -17.80 14.88 -18.29
N TYR A 80 -17.09 15.95 -18.66
CA TYR A 80 -17.07 17.18 -17.86
C TYR A 80 -18.43 17.90 -17.80
N CYS A 81 -19.24 17.76 -18.85
CA CYS A 81 -20.61 18.28 -18.91
C CYS A 81 -21.66 17.34 -18.29
N ASP A 82 -21.27 16.14 -17.86
CA ASP A 82 -22.19 15.21 -17.20
C ASP A 82 -22.79 15.86 -15.93
N PRO A 83 -24.12 15.81 -15.72
CA PRO A 83 -24.77 16.38 -14.54
C PRO A 83 -24.18 15.90 -13.21
N VAL A 84 -23.70 14.65 -13.13
CA VAL A 84 -23.04 14.08 -11.95
C VAL A 84 -21.73 14.82 -11.67
N ILE A 85 -20.90 15.06 -12.69
CA ILE A 85 -19.63 15.79 -12.57
C ILE A 85 -19.87 17.27 -12.26
N LEU A 86 -20.79 17.92 -12.97
CA LEU A 86 -21.13 19.32 -12.75
C LEU A 86 -21.70 19.56 -11.34
N GLY A 87 -22.50 18.62 -10.84
CA GLY A 87 -23.07 18.64 -9.49
C GLY A 87 -22.11 18.21 -8.39
N ALA A 88 -21.01 17.52 -8.71
CA ALA A 88 -20.13 16.93 -7.71
C ALA A 88 -19.52 17.97 -6.75
N GLN A 89 -19.54 17.63 -5.47
CA GLN A 89 -18.99 18.41 -4.36
C GLN A 89 -17.95 17.59 -3.61
N GLU A 90 -17.11 18.27 -2.82
CA GLU A 90 -16.10 17.59 -2.04
C GLU A 90 -16.74 16.73 -0.95
N GLU A 91 -16.35 15.45 -0.92
CA GLU A 91 -16.81 14.53 0.12
C GLU A 91 -16.24 14.88 1.49
N LEU A 92 -16.91 14.41 2.54
CA LEU A 92 -16.44 14.56 3.92
C LEU A 92 -15.09 13.84 4.15
N PRO A 93 -14.27 14.27 5.12
CA PRO A 93 -13.04 13.55 5.47
C PRO A 93 -13.27 12.11 5.92
N THR A 94 -14.48 11.76 6.36
CA THR A 94 -14.87 10.41 6.78
C THR A 94 -15.31 9.50 5.62
N PHE A 95 -15.35 10.01 4.39
CA PHE A 95 -15.77 9.25 3.22
C PHE A 95 -14.77 8.13 2.89
N TYR A 96 -15.31 6.95 2.58
CA TYR A 96 -14.54 5.81 2.08
C TYR A 96 -14.53 5.85 0.56
N ASP A 97 -13.35 5.79 -0.02
CA ASP A 97 -13.15 5.75 -1.48
C ASP A 97 -12.66 4.36 -1.90
N LEU A 98 -12.92 3.99 -3.16
CA LEU A 98 -12.46 2.76 -3.77
C LEU A 98 -11.19 3.03 -4.57
N LEU A 99 -10.03 2.87 -3.94
CA LEU A 99 -8.73 3.13 -4.55
C LEU A 99 -8.19 1.90 -5.27
N GLU A 100 -7.36 2.14 -6.29
CA GLU A 100 -6.67 1.08 -7.02
C GLU A 100 -5.14 1.29 -6.97
N TYR A 101 -4.43 0.23 -6.59
CA TYR A 101 -2.98 0.24 -6.44
C TYR A 101 -2.32 -0.72 -7.42
N SER A 102 -1.31 -0.22 -8.13
CA SER A 102 -0.49 -1.02 -9.04
C SER A 102 0.39 -2.00 -8.28
N VAL A 103 0.30 -3.27 -8.67
CA VAL A 103 1.16 -4.36 -8.20
C VAL A 103 2.02 -4.84 -9.37
N GLY A 104 3.32 -4.56 -9.30
CA GLY A 104 4.23 -4.87 -10.41
C GLY A 104 3.83 -4.11 -11.67
N GLU A 105 3.78 -4.80 -12.82
CA GLU A 105 3.55 -4.12 -14.09
C GLU A 105 2.09 -4.03 -14.53
N SER A 106 1.25 -5.01 -14.21
CA SER A 106 -0.07 -5.17 -14.84
C SER A 106 -1.21 -5.44 -13.88
N LEU A 107 -0.91 -5.79 -12.62
CA LEU A 107 -1.93 -6.16 -11.65
C LEU A 107 -2.38 -4.94 -10.86
N LEU A 108 -3.65 -4.96 -10.47
CA LEU A 108 -4.28 -3.93 -9.65
C LEU A 108 -4.92 -4.58 -8.43
N VAL A 109 -4.77 -3.92 -7.28
CA VAL A 109 -5.50 -4.24 -6.06
C VAL A 109 -6.44 -3.10 -5.73
N LYS A 110 -7.71 -3.44 -5.54
CA LYS A 110 -8.78 -2.55 -5.11
C LYS A 110 -8.83 -2.52 -3.58
N ILE A 111 -8.85 -1.33 -3.00
CA ILE A 111 -8.96 -1.12 -1.55
C ILE A 111 -10.07 -0.10 -1.30
N VAL A 112 -10.99 -0.44 -0.39
CA VAL A 112 -11.91 0.55 0.18
C VAL A 112 -11.26 1.12 1.42
N GLU A 113 -10.82 2.36 1.36
CA GLU A 113 -10.14 3.03 2.46
C GLU A 113 -10.62 4.46 2.67
N ASN A 114 -10.22 5.04 3.80
CA ASN A 114 -10.42 6.45 4.04
C ASN A 114 -9.07 7.19 3.85
N PRO A 115 -8.81 7.76 2.66
CA PRO A 115 -7.50 8.32 2.34
C PRO A 115 -7.17 9.59 3.13
N ARG A 116 -8.15 10.22 3.78
CA ARG A 116 -8.00 11.50 4.50
C ARG A 116 -7.84 11.33 6.01
N ILE A 117 -8.12 10.15 6.56
CA ILE A 117 -7.92 9.85 7.98
C ILE A 117 -6.50 9.36 8.22
N ILE A 118 -5.77 10.04 9.10
CA ILE A 118 -4.43 9.63 9.56
C ILE A 118 -4.54 8.61 10.69
N SER A 119 -5.47 8.84 11.62
CA SER A 119 -5.83 7.94 12.71
C SER A 119 -7.32 8.12 13.01
N GLY A 120 -8.04 7.00 13.17
CA GLY A 120 -9.48 6.98 13.42
C GLY A 120 -9.91 5.63 13.99
N ALA A 121 -10.97 5.62 14.79
CA ALA A 121 -11.45 4.41 15.49
C ALA A 121 -10.35 3.66 16.28
N GLY A 122 -9.35 4.39 16.80
CA GLY A 122 -8.24 3.80 17.56
C GLY A 122 -7.16 3.11 16.72
N THR A 123 -7.15 3.27 15.39
CA THR A 123 -6.15 2.66 14.50
C THR A 123 -5.64 3.63 13.44
N THR A 124 -4.46 3.35 12.88
CA THR A 124 -3.88 4.00 11.69
C THR A 124 -4.03 3.15 10.41
N GLY A 125 -4.62 1.95 10.52
CA GLY A 125 -4.78 0.98 9.44
C GLY A 125 -5.95 1.25 8.48
N LEU A 126 -6.57 2.43 8.54
CA LEU A 126 -7.70 2.82 7.67
C LEU A 126 -7.26 3.44 6.34
N ARG A 127 -5.94 3.53 6.09
CA ARG A 127 -5.33 4.07 4.88
C ARG A 127 -4.08 3.27 4.51
N THR A 128 -3.74 3.28 3.23
CA THR A 128 -2.48 2.74 2.74
C THR A 128 -1.33 3.71 3.00
N TRP A 129 -0.19 3.14 3.41
CA TRP A 129 1.03 3.90 3.71
C TRP A 129 2.14 3.61 2.69
N GLU A 130 3.08 4.55 2.55
CA GLU A 130 4.13 4.50 1.52
C GLU A 130 5.02 3.26 1.63
N ALA A 131 5.30 2.79 2.85
CA ALA A 131 6.06 1.55 3.06
C ALA A 131 5.33 0.31 2.51
N ALA A 132 3.99 0.27 2.54
CA ALA A 132 3.22 -0.82 1.96
C ALA A 132 3.32 -0.80 0.43
N LEU A 133 3.22 0.38 -0.19
CA LEU A 133 3.41 0.56 -1.63
C LEU A 133 4.79 0.08 -2.09
N TYR A 134 5.83 0.40 -1.30
CA TYR A 134 7.18 -0.04 -1.61
C TYR A 134 7.35 -1.55 -1.41
N LEU A 135 6.92 -2.09 -0.25
CA LEU A 135 7.06 -3.51 0.06
C LEU A 135 6.31 -4.38 -0.94
N LEU A 136 5.06 -4.05 -1.27
CA LEU A 136 4.27 -4.84 -2.21
C LEU A 136 4.95 -4.88 -3.57
N ASN A 137 5.48 -3.76 -4.08
CA ASN A 137 6.12 -3.74 -5.39
C ASN A 137 7.50 -4.37 -5.36
N TYR A 138 8.23 -4.22 -4.27
CA TYR A 138 9.49 -4.96 -4.04
C TYR A 138 9.25 -6.47 -4.13
N LEU A 139 8.23 -7.00 -3.45
CA LEU A 139 7.94 -8.43 -3.44
C LEU A 139 7.43 -8.96 -4.78
N ASN A 140 6.73 -8.13 -5.57
CA ASN A 140 6.02 -8.55 -6.79
C ASN A 140 6.71 -8.16 -8.11
N ASN A 141 7.87 -7.49 -8.09
CA ASN A 141 8.57 -7.08 -9.32
C ASN A 141 9.59 -8.12 -9.86
N GLY A 142 9.65 -9.31 -9.26
CA GLY A 142 10.58 -10.38 -9.63
C GLY A 142 12.05 -10.15 -9.26
N THR A 143 12.42 -8.98 -8.72
CA THR A 143 13.80 -8.68 -8.31
C THR A 143 14.08 -8.97 -6.83
N SER A 144 13.03 -9.26 -6.05
CA SER A 144 13.18 -9.50 -4.60
C SER A 144 14.05 -10.70 -4.27
N ASN A 145 14.13 -11.72 -5.14
CA ASN A 145 14.81 -13.00 -4.87
C ASN A 145 14.38 -13.64 -3.53
N ILE A 146 13.12 -13.45 -3.13
CA ILE A 146 12.52 -14.13 -1.97
C ILE A 146 11.83 -15.38 -2.47
N ASP A 147 12.18 -16.53 -1.90
CA ASP A 147 11.55 -17.81 -2.22
C ASP A 147 10.28 -18.01 -1.39
N PHE A 148 9.13 -17.80 -2.04
CA PHE A 148 7.81 -18.03 -1.47
C PHE A 148 7.30 -19.46 -1.66
N ASN A 149 8.00 -20.30 -2.44
CA ASN A 149 7.49 -21.61 -2.83
C ASN A 149 7.21 -22.51 -1.62
N GLY A 150 5.95 -22.94 -1.48
CA GLY A 150 5.49 -23.79 -0.40
C GLY A 150 5.53 -23.16 1.00
N LYS A 151 5.85 -21.86 1.11
CA LYS A 151 6.00 -21.16 2.39
C LYS A 151 4.65 -20.75 2.97
N ARG A 152 4.56 -20.73 4.30
CA ARG A 152 3.48 -20.07 5.06
C ARG A 152 3.89 -18.61 5.27
N VAL A 153 3.07 -17.69 4.80
CA VAL A 153 3.32 -16.25 4.89
C VAL A 153 2.39 -15.64 5.92
N LEU A 154 2.91 -14.72 6.75
CA LEU A 154 2.10 -13.94 7.68
C LEU A 154 2.41 -12.45 7.50
N GLU A 155 1.40 -11.59 7.52
CA GLU A 155 1.56 -10.14 7.56
C GLU A 155 1.17 -9.59 8.94
N LEU A 156 2.10 -8.88 9.59
CA LEU A 156 1.89 -8.14 10.83
C LEU A 156 1.42 -6.72 10.52
N GLY A 157 0.36 -6.27 11.21
CA GLY A 157 -0.18 -4.92 11.06
C GLY A 157 -0.66 -4.66 9.63
N ALA A 158 -1.43 -5.60 9.09
CA ALA A 158 -1.84 -5.60 7.69
C ALA A 158 -2.69 -4.37 7.31
N GLY A 159 -3.35 -3.71 8.27
CA GLY A 159 -4.15 -2.52 8.01
C GLY A 159 -5.26 -2.80 6.99
N THR A 160 -5.16 -2.17 5.82
CA THR A 160 -6.06 -2.38 4.66
C THR A 160 -5.88 -3.74 3.99
N GLY A 161 -4.79 -4.47 4.30
CA GLY A 161 -4.46 -5.75 3.70
C GLY A 161 -3.75 -5.65 2.36
N LEU A 162 -3.29 -4.47 1.96
CA LEU A 162 -2.76 -4.22 0.61
C LEU A 162 -1.60 -5.16 0.24
N VAL A 163 -0.63 -5.40 1.12
CA VAL A 163 0.50 -6.29 0.81
C VAL A 163 0.01 -7.73 0.65
N SER A 164 -0.82 -8.21 1.58
CA SER A 164 -1.43 -9.55 1.47
C SER A 164 -2.23 -9.73 0.17
N LEU A 165 -3.08 -8.78 -0.18
CA LEU A 165 -3.88 -8.82 -1.42
C LEU A 165 -2.99 -8.80 -2.67
N ALA A 166 -1.91 -8.02 -2.65
CA ALA A 166 -0.94 -7.97 -3.74
C ALA A 166 -0.21 -9.31 -3.94
N LEU A 167 0.17 -9.99 -2.85
CA LEU A 167 0.76 -11.34 -2.93
C LEU A 167 -0.25 -12.35 -3.47
N LEU A 168 -1.51 -12.28 -3.04
CA LEU A 168 -2.58 -13.15 -3.51
C LEU A 168 -2.85 -12.98 -5.01
N LYS A 169 -2.80 -11.75 -5.53
CA LYS A 169 -2.89 -11.48 -6.98
C LYS A 169 -1.76 -12.14 -7.80
N ASN A 170 -0.62 -12.42 -7.18
CA ASN A 170 0.53 -13.09 -7.79
C ASN A 170 0.74 -14.52 -7.28
N ARG A 171 -0.27 -15.12 -6.63
CA ARG A 171 -0.13 -16.43 -5.99
C ARG A 171 0.32 -17.52 -6.95
N ASP A 172 -0.15 -17.51 -8.19
CA ASP A 172 0.24 -18.50 -9.22
C ASP A 172 1.74 -18.44 -9.57
N VAL A 173 2.38 -17.29 -9.37
CA VAL A 173 3.80 -17.08 -9.63
C VAL A 173 4.63 -17.32 -8.36
N LEU A 174 4.14 -16.88 -7.21
CA LEU A 174 4.85 -16.98 -5.93
C LEU A 174 4.74 -18.36 -5.28
N ASP A 175 3.67 -19.10 -5.56
CA ASP A 175 3.42 -20.48 -5.13
C ASP A 175 3.55 -20.72 -3.61
N PHE A 176 3.10 -19.75 -2.80
CA PHE A 176 3.07 -19.92 -1.35
C PHE A 176 1.92 -20.82 -0.89
N ARG A 177 2.16 -21.57 0.19
CA ARG A 177 1.21 -22.55 0.74
C ARG A 177 -0.02 -21.89 1.35
N SER A 178 0.19 -20.87 2.18
CA SER A 178 -0.89 -20.16 2.87
C SER A 178 -0.48 -18.75 3.25
N LEU A 179 -1.47 -17.88 3.43
CA LEU A 179 -1.28 -16.50 3.89
C LEU A 179 -2.17 -16.22 5.09
N VAL A 180 -1.61 -15.56 6.11
CA VAL A 180 -2.35 -15.06 7.28
C VAL A 180 -2.16 -13.54 7.37
N ALA A 181 -3.23 -12.77 7.17
CA ALA A 181 -3.21 -11.33 7.45
C ALA A 181 -3.55 -11.09 8.92
N THR A 182 -2.76 -10.29 9.63
CA THR A 182 -3.01 -9.99 11.05
C THR A 182 -2.94 -8.50 11.35
N ASP A 183 -3.79 -8.05 12.28
CA ASP A 183 -3.79 -6.67 12.77
C ASP A 183 -4.28 -6.62 14.21
N GLY A 184 -3.84 -5.61 14.98
CA GLY A 184 -4.32 -5.40 16.34
C GLY A 184 -5.81 -5.03 16.40
N ASN A 185 -6.39 -4.52 15.31
CA ASN A 185 -7.81 -4.17 15.22
C ASN A 185 -8.63 -5.31 14.59
N ALA A 186 -9.43 -5.99 15.40
CA ALA A 186 -10.32 -7.07 14.97
C ALA A 186 -11.28 -6.67 13.83
N ALA A 187 -11.77 -5.42 13.80
CA ALA A 187 -12.71 -4.97 12.76
C ALA A 187 -12.07 -4.95 11.36
N LEU A 188 -10.77 -4.70 11.26
CA LEU A 188 -10.04 -4.80 9.98
C LEU A 188 -9.98 -6.24 9.50
N MET A 189 -9.72 -7.18 10.42
CA MET A 189 -9.64 -8.60 10.12
C MET A 189 -11.00 -9.19 9.74
N GLU A 190 -12.09 -8.76 10.41
CA GLU A 190 -13.46 -9.12 10.02
C GLU A 190 -13.82 -8.61 8.61
N SER A 191 -13.23 -7.50 8.17
CA SER A 191 -13.47 -6.91 6.85
C SER A 191 -12.62 -7.53 5.73
N PHE A 192 -11.59 -8.31 6.05
CA PHE A 192 -10.63 -8.84 5.08
C PHE A 192 -11.28 -9.76 4.04
N GLY A 193 -12.29 -10.54 4.43
CA GLY A 193 -13.07 -11.35 3.48
C GLY A 193 -13.75 -10.54 2.38
N LYS A 194 -14.27 -9.35 2.71
CA LYS A 194 -14.84 -8.42 1.72
C LYS A 194 -13.77 -7.86 0.79
N ALA A 195 -12.55 -7.67 1.30
CA ALA A 195 -11.42 -7.22 0.49
C ALA A 195 -10.97 -8.29 -0.51
N LEU A 196 -11.05 -9.58 -0.16
CA LEU A 196 -10.84 -10.70 -1.09
C LEU A 196 -11.90 -10.69 -2.19
N GLU A 197 -13.18 -10.60 -1.82
CA GLU A 197 -14.31 -10.55 -2.77
C GLU A 197 -14.19 -9.36 -3.74
N LEU A 198 -13.85 -8.17 -3.24
CA LEU A 198 -13.64 -6.96 -4.04
C LEU A 198 -12.55 -7.13 -5.10
N ASN A 199 -11.60 -8.03 -4.84
CA ASN A 199 -10.46 -8.30 -5.70
C ASN A 199 -10.62 -9.61 -6.49
N ASP A 200 -11.79 -10.24 -6.50
CA ASP A 200 -12.04 -11.52 -7.18
C ASP A 200 -11.04 -12.61 -6.75
N LEU A 201 -10.63 -12.62 -5.48
CA LEU A 201 -9.67 -13.57 -4.90
C LEU A 201 -10.40 -14.68 -4.15
N ASP A 202 -9.92 -15.91 -4.28
CA ASP A 202 -10.39 -17.02 -3.45
C ASP A 202 -9.81 -16.94 -2.02
N SER A 203 -10.49 -17.61 -1.08
CA SER A 203 -10.08 -17.68 0.31
C SER A 203 -9.33 -18.97 0.65
N VAL A 204 -8.90 -19.78 -0.33
CA VAL A 204 -8.32 -21.10 -0.08
C VAL A 204 -6.93 -20.94 0.52
N GLY A 205 -6.74 -21.38 1.78
CA GLY A 205 -5.46 -21.20 2.46
C GLY A 205 -5.13 -19.73 2.78
N VAL A 206 -6.16 -18.88 2.83
CA VAL A 206 -6.07 -17.48 3.27
C VAL A 206 -6.82 -17.34 4.57
N TYR A 207 -6.18 -16.72 5.56
CA TYR A 207 -6.74 -16.52 6.89
C TYR A 207 -6.54 -15.06 7.31
N SER A 208 -7.42 -14.59 8.19
CA SER A 208 -7.31 -13.28 8.81
C SER A 208 -7.70 -13.36 10.27
N GLU A 209 -6.86 -12.85 11.16
CA GLU A 209 -7.11 -12.89 12.60
C GLU A 209 -6.52 -11.68 13.31
N GLN A 210 -7.14 -11.30 14.42
CA GLN A 210 -6.57 -10.25 15.27
C GLN A 210 -5.24 -10.74 15.84
N LEU A 211 -4.21 -9.90 15.88
CA LEU A 211 -2.96 -10.18 16.59
C LEU A 211 -2.48 -8.91 17.27
N VAL A 212 -2.41 -8.94 18.60
CA VAL A 212 -1.89 -7.82 19.39
C VAL A 212 -0.43 -8.10 19.73
N TRP A 213 0.47 -7.21 19.33
CA TRP A 213 1.91 -7.40 19.56
C TRP A 213 2.24 -7.44 21.06
N GLY A 214 3.18 -8.31 21.44
CA GLY A 214 3.62 -8.51 22.84
C GLY A 214 2.63 -9.28 23.71
N SER A 215 1.58 -9.90 23.15
CA SER A 215 0.59 -10.65 23.95
C SER A 215 1.10 -11.95 24.58
N SER A 216 2.30 -12.40 24.23
CA SER A 216 2.92 -13.63 24.73
C SER A 216 3.63 -13.46 26.08
N THR A 217 4.03 -12.24 26.44
CA THR A 217 4.88 -11.95 27.61
C THR A 217 4.10 -11.53 28.85
N ASP A 218 2.93 -10.90 28.69
CA ASP A 218 2.17 -10.30 29.80
C ASP A 218 0.94 -11.10 30.27
N LEU A 219 0.63 -12.22 29.62
CA LEU A 219 -0.56 -13.01 29.91
C LEU A 219 -0.19 -14.32 30.61
N GLU A 220 -1.06 -14.80 31.51
CA GLU A 220 -0.95 -16.16 32.04
C GLU A 220 -0.87 -17.16 30.88
N PRO A 221 -0.19 -18.31 31.03
CA PRO A 221 0.03 -19.27 29.92
C PRO A 221 -1.24 -19.68 29.17
N ASP A 222 -2.40 -19.64 29.84
CA ASP A 222 -3.72 -19.98 29.28
C ASP A 222 -4.41 -18.82 28.53
N ALA A 223 -3.87 -17.59 28.64
CA ALA A 223 -4.37 -16.38 27.99
C ALA A 223 -3.45 -15.86 26.87
N ALA A 224 -2.25 -16.41 26.72
CA ALA A 224 -1.35 -16.08 25.62
C ALA A 224 -2.01 -16.39 24.27
N GLN A 225 -1.97 -15.42 23.35
CA GLN A 225 -2.50 -15.60 22.01
C GLN A 225 -1.67 -16.64 21.25
N PHE A 226 -2.33 -17.64 20.66
CA PHE A 226 -1.66 -18.61 19.80
C PHE A 226 -1.24 -17.93 18.50
N LEU A 227 0.07 -17.83 18.28
CA LEU A 227 0.61 -17.31 17.02
C LEU A 227 0.45 -18.34 15.89
N PRO A 228 0.07 -17.94 14.66
CA PRO A 228 0.09 -18.84 13.51
C PRO A 228 1.49 -19.37 13.22
N GLU A 229 1.57 -20.48 12.50
CA GLU A 229 2.85 -20.91 11.95
C GLU A 229 3.18 -20.09 10.70
N ALA A 230 4.39 -19.53 10.64
CA ALA A 230 4.87 -18.76 9.51
C ALA A 230 6.32 -19.15 9.20
N ASP A 231 6.64 -19.26 7.91
CA ASP A 231 8.02 -19.38 7.44
C ASP A 231 8.57 -18.01 7.06
N ILE A 232 7.70 -17.12 6.56
CA ILE A 232 7.99 -15.73 6.21
C ILE A 232 7.01 -14.81 6.94
N VAL A 233 7.52 -13.83 7.65
CA VAL A 233 6.72 -12.75 8.26
C VAL A 233 7.00 -11.44 7.53
N LEU A 234 5.95 -10.70 7.23
CA LEU A 234 5.98 -9.41 6.54
C LEU A 234 5.38 -8.33 7.44
N GLY A 235 5.78 -7.09 7.25
CA GLY A 235 5.13 -5.94 7.89
C GLY A 235 5.46 -4.66 7.14
N ALA A 236 4.46 -3.79 6.98
CA ALA A 236 4.62 -2.51 6.31
C ALA A 236 4.21 -1.37 7.23
N ASP A 237 5.13 -0.43 7.46
CA ASP A 237 4.95 0.75 8.29
C ASP A 237 4.56 0.45 9.75
N VAL A 238 4.95 -0.71 10.27
CA VAL A 238 4.67 -1.17 11.65
C VAL A 238 5.59 -0.54 12.71
N THR A 239 6.58 0.25 12.30
CA THR A 239 7.53 0.98 13.16
C THR A 239 7.20 2.47 13.24
N TYR A 240 5.92 2.81 13.38
CA TYR A 240 5.41 4.19 13.32
C TYR A 240 5.48 4.94 14.67
N ASP A 241 5.50 4.22 15.79
CA ASP A 241 5.59 4.77 17.15
C ASP A 241 6.69 4.02 17.92
N TYR A 242 7.57 4.76 18.61
CA TYR A 242 8.66 4.14 19.38
C TYR A 242 8.12 3.32 20.57
N MET A 243 6.90 3.61 21.04
CA MET A 243 6.27 2.89 22.13
C MET A 243 5.83 1.47 21.75
N VAL A 244 5.53 1.21 20.47
CA VAL A 244 5.11 -0.13 20.01
C VAL A 244 6.28 -0.99 19.55
N VAL A 245 7.45 -0.39 19.32
CA VAL A 245 8.66 -1.10 18.85
C VAL A 245 9.04 -2.27 19.76
N PRO A 246 9.11 -2.13 21.10
CA PRO A 246 9.45 -3.28 21.95
C PRO A 246 8.48 -4.46 21.79
N LEU A 247 7.17 -4.19 21.76
CA LEU A 247 6.12 -5.21 21.60
C LEU A 247 6.22 -5.91 20.22
N LEU A 248 6.53 -5.15 19.17
CA LEU A 248 6.79 -5.69 17.84
C LEU A 248 8.02 -6.61 17.84
N CYS A 249 9.12 -6.18 18.47
CA CYS A 249 10.34 -6.98 18.60
C CYS A 249 10.08 -8.28 19.36
N GLU A 250 9.33 -8.25 20.47
CA GLU A 250 8.94 -9.47 21.19
C GLU A 250 8.16 -10.43 20.30
N THR A 251 7.17 -9.92 19.57
CA THR A 251 6.38 -10.72 18.62
C THR A 251 7.27 -11.36 17.55
N ILE A 252 8.23 -10.60 16.99
CA ILE A 252 9.19 -11.10 16.00
C ILE A 252 10.09 -12.19 16.61
N ARG A 253 10.56 -12.01 17.85
CA ARG A 253 11.33 -13.03 18.57
C ARG A 253 10.54 -14.33 18.68
N ASP A 254 9.28 -14.26 19.08
CA ASP A 254 8.44 -15.46 19.24
C ASP A 254 8.24 -16.20 17.92
N PHE A 255 8.07 -15.47 16.81
CA PHE A 255 8.01 -16.08 15.47
C PHE A 255 9.32 -16.80 15.11
N LEU A 256 10.47 -16.18 15.39
CA LEU A 256 11.78 -16.77 15.13
C LEU A 256 12.05 -18.01 16.00
N GLU A 257 11.69 -17.97 17.28
CA GLU A 257 11.79 -19.12 18.20
C GLU A 257 10.94 -20.31 17.74
N ARG A 258 9.85 -20.03 17.03
CA ARG A 258 8.94 -21.04 16.45
C ARG A 258 9.33 -21.48 15.04
N GLY A 259 10.49 -21.05 14.54
CA GLY A 259 11.08 -21.54 13.28
C GLY A 259 10.79 -20.68 12.05
N THR A 260 10.31 -19.44 12.23
CA THR A 260 10.26 -18.47 11.12
C THR A 260 11.66 -18.25 10.56
N GLN A 261 11.79 -18.29 9.24
CA GLN A 261 13.09 -18.25 8.53
C GLN A 261 13.47 -16.84 8.09
N LEU A 262 12.46 -16.00 7.84
CA LEU A 262 12.64 -14.67 7.29
C LEU A 262 11.56 -13.72 7.82
N VAL A 263 11.98 -12.54 8.24
CA VAL A 263 11.09 -11.43 8.54
C VAL A 263 11.50 -10.23 7.68
N LEU A 264 10.54 -9.63 6.98
CA LEU A 264 10.74 -8.42 6.18
C LEU A 264 9.85 -7.29 6.70
N ILE A 265 10.47 -6.23 7.22
CA ILE A 265 9.77 -5.04 7.71
C ILE A 265 10.11 -3.85 6.82
N ALA A 266 9.13 -3.29 6.12
CA ALA A 266 9.29 -2.03 5.41
C ALA A 266 8.91 -0.85 6.31
N ALA A 267 9.76 0.17 6.38
CA ALA A 267 9.54 1.35 7.21
C ALA A 267 9.81 2.63 6.44
N THR A 268 8.87 3.58 6.51
CA THR A 268 9.11 4.96 6.02
C THR A 268 9.81 5.74 7.13
N VAL A 269 10.98 6.32 6.87
CA VAL A 269 11.80 6.99 7.89
C VAL A 269 11.29 8.40 8.18
N ARG A 270 10.11 8.51 8.81
CA ARG A 270 9.45 9.79 9.13
C ARG A 270 10.00 10.45 10.40
N ASN A 271 10.36 9.64 11.39
CA ASN A 271 10.89 10.08 12.67
C ASN A 271 12.23 9.38 12.95
N LEU A 272 13.29 10.18 13.10
CA LEU A 272 14.64 9.69 13.35
C LEU A 272 14.83 9.07 14.73
N GLU A 273 14.02 9.43 15.72
CA GLU A 273 14.04 8.81 17.05
C GLU A 273 13.41 7.42 16.99
N THR A 274 12.22 7.29 16.40
CA THR A 274 11.55 6.00 16.23
C THR A 274 12.43 5.00 15.48
N ILE A 275 13.05 5.42 14.38
CA ILE A 275 13.93 4.52 13.61
C ILE A 275 15.20 4.14 14.37
N ARG A 276 15.73 5.03 15.23
CA ARG A 276 16.88 4.70 16.09
C ARG A 276 16.52 3.65 17.12
N VAL A 277 15.39 3.81 17.81
CA VAL A 277 14.90 2.82 18.79
C VAL A 277 14.70 1.46 18.11
N TRP A 278 14.09 1.44 16.92
CA TRP A 278 13.97 0.22 16.11
C TRP A 278 15.32 -0.43 15.82
N GLU A 279 16.29 0.32 15.27
CA GLU A 279 17.60 -0.23 14.92
C GLU A 279 18.46 -0.62 16.12
N GLU A 280 18.29 0.03 17.27
CA GLU A 280 18.94 -0.35 18.53
C GLU A 280 18.40 -1.69 19.04
N GLN A 281 17.07 -1.85 19.10
CA GLN A 281 16.45 -3.12 19.46
C GLN A 281 16.85 -4.25 18.50
N LEU A 282 16.93 -3.95 17.19
CA LEU A 282 17.41 -4.91 16.21
C LEU A 282 18.84 -5.40 16.49
N LYS A 283 19.76 -4.48 16.82
CA LYS A 283 21.15 -4.81 17.14
C LYS A 283 21.30 -5.65 18.42
N GLU A 284 20.38 -5.50 19.37
CA GLU A 284 20.42 -6.21 20.64
C GLU A 284 19.86 -7.62 20.54
N MET A 285 18.85 -7.85 19.68
CA MET A 285 18.04 -9.07 19.70
C MET A 285 18.22 -9.97 18.46
N PHE A 286 18.62 -9.41 17.31
CA PHE A 286 18.42 -10.09 16.04
C PHE A 286 19.65 -10.08 15.11
N THR A 287 19.79 -11.14 14.31
CA THR A 287 20.63 -11.11 13.10
C THR A 287 19.84 -10.40 12.00
N TRP A 288 20.27 -9.20 11.61
CA TRP A 288 19.54 -8.36 10.67
C TRP A 288 20.43 -7.58 9.70
N ARG A 289 19.82 -7.09 8.61
CA ARG A 289 20.42 -6.11 7.68
C ARG A 289 19.35 -5.25 7.02
N ILE A 290 19.74 -4.11 6.48
CA ILE A 290 18.90 -3.39 5.50
C ILE A 290 19.05 -4.12 4.17
N ARG A 291 17.97 -4.75 3.69
CA ARG A 291 17.95 -5.49 2.44
C ARG A 291 17.89 -4.56 1.24
N GLU A 292 17.05 -3.54 1.31
CA GLU A 292 16.85 -2.57 0.23
C GLU A 292 16.51 -1.18 0.79
N THR A 293 16.84 -0.12 0.04
CA THR A 293 16.51 1.26 0.41
C THR A 293 16.06 2.06 -0.81
N LEU A 294 14.87 2.64 -0.71
CA LEU A 294 14.37 3.65 -1.63
C LEU A 294 14.70 5.04 -1.08
N GLN A 295 15.86 5.57 -1.46
CA GLN A 295 16.37 6.84 -0.92
C GLN A 295 15.53 8.06 -1.32
N ASP A 296 15.06 8.11 -2.57
CA ASP A 296 14.21 9.18 -3.08
C ASP A 296 12.96 8.57 -3.74
N PRO A 297 11.91 8.27 -2.95
CA PRO A 297 10.70 7.63 -3.47
C PRO A 297 10.03 8.45 -4.58
N HIS A 298 9.99 9.78 -4.45
CA HIS A 298 9.32 10.65 -5.42
C HIS A 298 9.98 10.59 -6.80
N ASN A 299 11.31 10.52 -6.87
CA ASN A 299 12.04 10.42 -8.13
C ASN A 299 12.36 8.98 -8.55
N SER A 300 11.76 7.97 -7.90
CA SER A 300 12.01 6.57 -8.23
C SER A 300 11.43 6.18 -9.60
N ALA A 301 12.00 5.13 -10.20
CA ALA A 301 11.48 4.56 -11.45
C ALA A 301 10.29 3.59 -11.23
N MET A 302 9.73 3.56 -10.02
CA MET A 302 8.63 2.65 -9.70
C MET A 302 7.35 3.08 -10.42
N PRO A 303 6.48 2.13 -10.80
CA PRO A 303 5.18 2.42 -11.41
C PRO A 303 4.13 2.92 -10.40
N ILE A 304 4.59 3.64 -9.35
CA ILE A 304 3.79 4.16 -8.26
C ILE A 304 4.17 5.62 -8.04
N TRP A 305 3.20 6.45 -7.66
CA TRP A 305 3.46 7.81 -7.25
C TRP A 305 3.73 7.91 -5.74
N PHE A 306 4.88 8.47 -5.38
CA PHE A 306 5.16 8.96 -4.05
C PHE A 306 5.09 10.48 -4.04
N ARG A 307 4.55 11.07 -2.97
CA ARG A 307 4.47 12.53 -2.86
C ARG A 307 5.87 13.13 -2.77
N LYS A 308 6.02 14.36 -3.27
CA LYS A 308 7.27 15.09 -3.12
C LYS A 308 7.59 15.27 -1.63
N GLY A 309 8.80 14.88 -1.24
CA GLY A 309 9.23 14.93 0.15
C GLY A 309 8.86 13.69 0.97
N THR A 310 8.29 12.64 0.36
CA THR A 310 8.22 11.32 1.02
C THR A 310 9.63 10.92 1.47
N PRO A 311 9.85 10.64 2.78
CA PRO A 311 11.15 10.23 3.29
C PRO A 311 11.61 8.90 2.68
N GLU A 312 12.89 8.59 2.82
CA GLU A 312 13.39 7.30 2.39
C GLU A 312 12.63 6.14 3.05
N ILE A 313 12.52 5.03 2.31
CA ILE A 313 11.84 3.83 2.76
C ILE A 313 12.86 2.69 2.77
N ARG A 314 12.96 1.97 3.89
CA ARG A 314 13.92 0.89 4.09
C ARG A 314 13.19 -0.43 4.28
N ILE A 315 13.68 -1.49 3.66
CA ILE A 315 13.24 -2.87 3.92
C ILE A 315 14.29 -3.54 4.77
N TYR A 316 13.93 -3.85 6.01
CA TYR A 316 14.74 -4.57 6.97
C TYR A 316 14.52 -6.07 6.80
N GLU A 317 15.60 -6.83 6.77
CA GLU A 317 15.60 -8.29 6.77
C GLU A 317 16.14 -8.79 8.09
N ILE A 318 15.39 -9.68 8.75
CA ILE A 318 15.76 -10.34 9.99
C ILE A 318 15.69 -11.86 9.75
N THR A 319 16.74 -12.58 10.13
CA THR A 319 16.91 -14.01 9.81
C THR A 319 17.15 -14.91 11.03
N GLY A 320 17.24 -14.33 12.23
CA GLY A 320 17.43 -15.09 13.46
C GLY A 320 17.65 -14.21 14.68
N LEU A 321 17.81 -14.85 15.83
CA LEU A 321 18.20 -14.23 17.10
C LEU A 321 19.73 -14.12 17.20
N ILE A 322 20.23 -13.23 18.06
CA ILE A 322 21.66 -13.18 18.47
C ILE A 322 21.90 -14.13 19.63
#